data_AF-A0A9D7FMI8-F1
#
_entry.id   AF-A0A9D7FMI8-F1
#
_cell.length_a   1.000
_cell.length_b   1.000
_cell.length_c   1.000
_cell.angle_alpha   90.00
_cell.angle_beta   90.00
_cell.angle_gamma   90.00
#
_symmetry.space_group_name_H-M   'P 1'
#
loop_
_entity.id
_entity.type
_entity.pdbx_description
1 polymer ?
#
loop_
_entity_poly.entity_id
_entity_poly.type
_entity_poly.pdbx_seq_one_letter_code
_entity_poly.pdbx_strand_id
1 'polypeptide(L)'
;MYRFGALFFFFLAGVRVYGNIFINEIHYDPPDLGFEAGSLREFVELVNGGDSPVFLAGYRFTRGIDFVFPEGDCARTGEYLVVARTPSHPVWDLYSTQVVGPFEGKLSNEGERIRLEDPSGAAVEDFTYDDTFPWPAGADGYGPSLERLRHDLPAGDYHNWRASLTDNGTPGGLNSVNGTPPQPLIIRSRTIPEHPTSSDPVIVRVVFDSPAEIQSATLQYQPFKMKSSNYGSRIISQAKLLKVAESPIEATYETILPVFSSQTLVRYNCILKLLNGGVLFLPHRAEPRPFDSFFVYNHEIVSLLPVLWRFDPLFSTLTGASQKFSGVVIQPSSVEQAVAYDGAEILNSRNGNKVKFLKEKAIPE
;
A
#
# COMPACT_ATOMS: atom_id res chain seq x y z
N MET A 1 -66.85 -39.72 7.20
CA MET A 1 -65.96 -39.07 6.21
C MET A 1 -66.09 -37.57 6.39
N TYR A 2 -65.25 -36.93 7.22
CA TYR A 2 -64.88 -35.50 7.16
C TYR A 2 -63.58 -35.36 7.99
N ARG A 3 -62.45 -35.13 7.32
CA ARG A 3 -61.17 -34.81 7.96
C ARG A 3 -60.99 -33.29 7.91
N PHE A 4 -60.91 -32.66 9.08
CA PHE A 4 -60.48 -31.27 9.22
C PHE A 4 -58.97 -31.18 8.93
N GLY A 5 -58.59 -30.44 7.90
CA GLY A 5 -57.20 -30.05 7.66
C GLY A 5 -56.93 -28.72 8.37
N ALA A 6 -56.02 -28.73 9.33
CA ALA A 6 -55.51 -27.51 9.95
C ALA A 6 -54.55 -26.81 8.96
N LEU A 7 -54.86 -25.57 8.60
CA LEU A 7 -53.99 -24.72 7.79
C LEU A 7 -52.91 -24.12 8.70
N PHE A 8 -51.68 -24.62 8.61
CA PHE A 8 -50.52 -24.02 9.26
C PHE A 8 -50.04 -22.83 8.42
N PHE A 9 -50.23 -21.61 8.93
CA PHE A 9 -49.56 -20.43 8.39
C PHE A 9 -48.13 -20.41 8.92
N PHE A 10 -47.16 -20.72 8.07
CA PHE A 10 -45.76 -20.41 8.34
C PHE A 10 -45.56 -18.91 8.10
N PHE A 11 -45.39 -18.15 9.18
CA PHE A 11 -44.74 -16.84 9.09
C PHE A 11 -43.26 -17.09 8.78
N LEU A 12 -42.86 -16.89 7.53
CA LEU A 12 -41.45 -16.66 7.20
C LEU A 12 -41.07 -15.32 7.84
N ALA A 13 -40.46 -15.35 9.02
CA ALA A 13 -39.66 -14.22 9.47
C ALA A 13 -38.60 -14.01 8.40
N GLY A 14 -38.71 -12.91 7.64
CA GLY A 14 -37.72 -12.56 6.63
C GLY A 14 -36.36 -12.49 7.30
N VAL A 15 -35.43 -13.35 6.87
CA VAL A 15 -34.02 -13.15 7.17
C VAL A 15 -33.67 -11.81 6.52
N ARG A 16 -33.49 -10.78 7.35
CA ARG A 16 -32.94 -9.51 6.89
C ARG A 16 -31.49 -9.82 6.56
N VAL A 17 -31.18 -10.01 5.29
CA VAL A 17 -29.80 -10.03 4.82
C VAL A 17 -29.30 -8.60 5.02
N TYR A 18 -28.44 -8.41 6.02
CA TYR A 18 -27.83 -7.10 6.23
C TYR A 18 -26.79 -6.87 5.13
N GLY A 19 -27.18 -6.02 4.19
CA GLY A 19 -26.39 -5.23 3.22
C GLY A 19 -25.19 -5.87 2.53
N ASN A 20 -25.19 -5.82 1.19
CA ASN A 20 -23.99 -5.96 0.36
C ASN A 20 -23.15 -4.65 0.43
N ILE A 21 -22.80 -4.23 1.65
CA ILE A 21 -21.96 -3.05 1.90
C ILE A 21 -20.55 -3.51 2.18
N PHE A 22 -19.60 -2.97 1.43
CA PHE A 22 -18.21 -3.37 1.51
C PHE A 22 -17.33 -2.16 1.76
N ILE A 23 -16.27 -2.33 2.54
CA ILE A 23 -15.19 -1.33 2.63
C ILE A 23 -14.40 -1.41 1.32
N ASN A 24 -14.34 -0.29 0.60
CA ASN A 24 -13.85 -0.22 -0.77
C ASN A 24 -12.51 0.52 -0.90
N GLU A 25 -12.31 1.54 -0.09
CA GLU A 25 -11.12 2.40 -0.12
C GLU A 25 -10.83 2.94 1.28
N ILE A 26 -9.55 3.02 1.65
CA ILE A 26 -9.10 3.56 2.94
C ILE A 26 -7.95 4.52 2.69
N HIS A 27 -8.08 5.77 3.14
CA HIS A 27 -6.98 6.75 3.07
C HIS A 27 -6.46 7.03 4.49
N TYR A 28 -5.69 6.08 5.02
CA TYR A 28 -5.28 6.05 6.43
C TYR A 28 -4.12 7.00 6.77
N ASP A 29 -3.26 7.31 5.81
CA ASP A 29 -2.19 8.30 5.98
C ASP A 29 -2.12 9.25 4.77
N PRO A 30 -3.00 10.25 4.65
CA PRO A 30 -2.83 11.30 3.65
C PRO A 30 -1.58 12.14 3.93
N PRO A 31 -0.81 12.57 2.91
CA PRO A 31 0.34 13.44 3.12
C PRO A 31 -0.08 14.82 3.62
N ASP A 32 0.77 15.51 4.40
CA ASP A 32 0.52 16.89 4.81
C ASP A 32 0.51 17.84 3.58
N LEU A 33 -0.37 18.85 3.58
CA LEU A 33 -0.43 19.86 2.53
C LEU A 33 -0.06 21.23 3.12
N GLY A 34 1.22 21.59 3.03
CA GLY A 34 1.74 22.82 3.62
C GLY A 34 1.68 22.79 5.15
N PHE A 35 0.79 23.58 5.75
CA PHE A 35 0.57 23.59 7.20
C PHE A 35 -0.68 22.79 7.63
N GLU A 36 -1.35 22.15 6.67
CA GLU A 36 -2.56 21.38 6.90
C GLU A 36 -2.22 19.91 7.09
N ALA A 37 -2.58 19.38 8.27
CA ALA A 37 -2.33 17.98 8.61
C ALA A 37 -3.05 17.05 7.63
N GLY A 38 -2.33 16.03 7.16
CA GLY A 38 -2.83 14.89 6.38
C GLY A 38 -4.13 14.32 6.91
N SER A 39 -4.17 14.15 8.22
CA SER A 39 -5.26 13.51 8.93
C SER A 39 -6.63 14.16 8.75
N LEU A 40 -6.71 15.44 8.34
CA LEU A 40 -7.99 16.08 8.04
C LEU A 40 -8.70 15.47 6.83
N ARG A 41 -7.95 14.77 5.97
CA ARG A 41 -8.43 14.11 4.74
C ARG A 41 -8.52 12.60 4.87
N GLU A 42 -8.41 12.05 6.08
CA GLU A 42 -8.64 10.62 6.33
C GLU A 42 -10.10 10.25 6.04
N PHE A 43 -10.27 9.10 5.38
CA PHE A 43 -11.58 8.54 5.13
C PHE A 43 -11.57 7.01 5.02
N VAL A 44 -12.76 6.44 5.22
CA VAL A 44 -13.11 5.08 4.85
C VAL A 44 -14.29 5.17 3.87
N GLU A 45 -14.16 4.55 2.70
CA GLU A 45 -15.24 4.50 1.72
C GLU A 45 -15.96 3.15 1.76
N LEU A 46 -17.29 3.23 1.67
CA LEU A 46 -18.17 2.10 1.48
C LEU A 46 -18.72 2.07 0.06
N VAL A 47 -18.91 0.86 -0.47
CA VAL A 47 -19.65 0.63 -1.72
C VAL A 47 -20.81 -0.34 -1.48
N ASN A 48 -21.97 -0.05 -2.06
CA ASN A 48 -23.06 -1.02 -2.13
C ASN A 48 -22.92 -1.89 -3.38
N GLY A 49 -22.35 -3.10 -3.22
CA GLY A 49 -22.21 -4.10 -4.28
C GLY A 49 -23.47 -4.94 -4.52
N GLY A 50 -24.60 -4.61 -3.89
CA GLY A 50 -25.85 -5.34 -4.01
C GLY A 50 -26.72 -4.91 -5.18
N ASP A 51 -27.93 -5.48 -5.24
CA ASP A 51 -28.95 -5.15 -6.25
C ASP A 51 -30.02 -4.18 -5.73
N SER A 52 -29.96 -3.82 -4.44
CA SER A 52 -30.96 -3.01 -3.76
C SER A 52 -30.31 -1.92 -2.88
N PRO A 53 -30.96 -0.76 -2.67
CA PRO A 53 -30.46 0.26 -1.74
C PRO A 53 -30.31 -0.26 -0.31
N VAL A 54 -29.25 0.17 0.37
CA VAL A 54 -28.98 -0.16 1.77
C VAL A 54 -29.06 1.10 2.62
N PHE A 55 -30.03 1.13 3.53
CA PHE A 55 -30.15 2.16 4.55
C PHE A 55 -29.20 1.83 5.71
N LEU A 56 -28.32 2.77 6.04
CA LEU A 56 -27.21 2.54 6.95
C LEU A 56 -27.53 2.89 8.40
N ALA A 57 -28.74 3.39 8.71
CA ALA A 57 -29.12 3.75 10.07
C ALA A 57 -28.79 2.63 11.09
N GLY A 58 -27.94 2.97 12.07
CA GLY A 58 -27.50 2.05 13.13
C GLY A 58 -26.35 1.10 12.75
N TYR A 59 -25.88 1.10 11.49
CA TYR A 59 -24.55 0.55 11.18
C TYR A 59 -23.51 1.32 11.97
N ARG A 60 -22.40 0.66 12.30
CA ARG A 60 -21.33 1.30 13.08
C ARG A 60 -19.96 0.73 12.81
N PHE A 61 -18.97 1.59 12.80
CA PHE A 61 -17.59 1.17 12.98
C PHE A 61 -17.33 0.93 14.46
N THR A 62 -16.69 -0.20 14.78
CA THR A 62 -16.35 -0.60 16.16
C THR A 62 -14.85 -0.84 16.37
N ARG A 63 -14.08 -0.82 15.28
CA ARG A 63 -12.62 -0.90 15.21
C ARG A 63 -12.14 -0.04 14.04
N GLY A 64 -10.95 0.54 14.16
CA GLY A 64 -10.41 1.53 13.22
C GLY A 64 -10.83 2.94 13.59
N ILE A 65 -12.11 3.23 13.38
CA ILE A 65 -12.73 4.52 13.69
C ILE A 65 -13.98 4.30 14.54
N ASP A 66 -14.43 5.35 15.23
CA ASP A 66 -15.69 5.36 15.96
C ASP A 66 -16.72 6.20 15.19
N PHE A 67 -17.72 5.53 14.61
CA PHE A 67 -18.79 6.19 13.86
C PHE A 67 -20.07 5.34 13.86
N VAL A 68 -21.21 5.98 14.11
CA VAL A 68 -22.54 5.36 14.00
C VAL A 68 -23.34 6.13 12.97
N PHE A 69 -23.87 5.43 11.98
CA PHE A 69 -24.63 6.02 10.90
C PHE A 69 -26.01 6.52 11.40
N PRO A 70 -26.34 7.82 11.22
CA PRO A 70 -27.64 8.37 11.57
C PRO A 70 -28.77 7.86 10.67
N GLU A 71 -30.01 8.22 11.01
CA GLU A 71 -31.15 8.01 10.11
C GLU A 71 -30.98 8.84 8.83
N GLY A 72 -31.39 8.27 7.70
CA GLY A 72 -31.38 8.93 6.39
C GLY A 72 -30.21 8.55 5.49
N ASP A 73 -29.10 8.08 6.04
CA ASP A 73 -27.96 7.61 5.25
C ASP A 73 -28.31 6.37 4.44
N CYS A 74 -28.02 6.39 3.14
CA CYS A 74 -28.40 5.34 2.21
C CYS A 74 -27.40 5.27 1.06
N ALA A 75 -26.88 4.08 0.80
CA ALA A 75 -26.13 3.80 -0.42
C ALA A 75 -27.04 3.05 -1.39
N ARG A 76 -27.37 3.64 -2.56
CA ARG A 76 -28.06 2.88 -3.62
C ARG A 76 -27.11 1.86 -4.25
N THR A 77 -27.66 0.94 -5.03
CA THR A 77 -26.91 -0.05 -5.80
C THR A 77 -25.79 0.60 -6.62
N GLY A 78 -24.55 0.18 -6.37
CA GLY A 78 -23.34 0.69 -7.02
C GLY A 78 -22.92 2.11 -6.59
N GLU A 79 -23.62 2.75 -5.66
CA GLU A 79 -23.19 4.03 -5.10
C GLU A 79 -22.11 3.81 -4.03
N TYR A 80 -21.22 4.80 -3.96
CA TYR A 80 -20.17 4.94 -2.96
C TYR A 80 -20.61 5.92 -1.88
N LEU A 81 -20.10 5.74 -0.68
CA LEU A 81 -20.32 6.64 0.45
C LEU A 81 -19.03 6.78 1.24
N VAL A 82 -18.60 8.02 1.48
CA VAL A 82 -17.35 8.34 2.18
C VAL A 82 -17.66 8.66 3.63
N VAL A 83 -17.00 7.98 4.56
CA VAL A 83 -17.00 8.29 5.99
C VAL A 83 -15.71 9.04 6.30
N ALA A 84 -15.80 10.36 6.42
CA ALA A 84 -14.65 11.24 6.54
C ALA A 84 -14.41 11.67 7.99
N ARG A 85 -13.14 11.88 8.35
CA ARG A 85 -12.79 12.46 9.66
C ARG A 85 -13.28 13.89 9.79
N THR A 86 -13.11 14.66 8.72
CA THR A 86 -13.53 16.07 8.65
C THR A 86 -14.42 16.26 7.43
N PRO A 87 -15.72 15.89 7.48
CA PRO A 87 -16.61 15.97 6.32
C PRO A 87 -16.86 17.40 5.84
N SER A 88 -16.59 18.42 6.67
CA SER A 88 -16.65 19.83 6.28
C SER A 88 -15.39 20.33 5.56
N HIS A 89 -14.40 19.47 5.34
CA HIS A 89 -13.16 19.85 4.69
C HIS A 89 -13.40 20.20 3.20
N PRO A 90 -12.88 21.32 2.66
CA PRO A 90 -13.15 21.73 1.28
C PRO A 90 -12.71 20.74 0.19
N VAL A 91 -11.86 19.76 0.53
CA VAL A 91 -11.48 18.68 -0.43
C VAL A 91 -12.71 17.92 -0.90
N TRP A 92 -13.75 17.81 -0.07
CA TRP A 92 -14.96 17.05 -0.39
C TRP A 92 -15.84 17.73 -1.42
N ASP A 93 -15.70 19.05 -1.63
CA ASP A 93 -16.40 19.80 -2.69
C ASP A 93 -15.98 19.35 -4.11
N LEU A 94 -14.88 18.59 -4.22
CA LEU A 94 -14.36 18.03 -5.47
C LEU A 94 -15.06 16.72 -5.88
N TYR A 95 -15.80 16.08 -4.96
CA TYR A 95 -16.36 14.75 -5.17
C TYR A 95 -17.90 14.80 -5.14
N SER A 96 -18.52 14.21 -6.15
CA SER A 96 -19.98 14.09 -6.25
C SER A 96 -20.48 12.84 -5.54
N THR A 97 -20.23 12.73 -4.23
CA THR A 97 -20.60 11.57 -3.41
C THR A 97 -21.20 12.00 -2.07
N GLN A 98 -21.92 11.08 -1.42
CA GLN A 98 -22.34 11.28 -0.05
C GLN A 98 -21.12 11.19 0.86
N VAL A 99 -20.82 12.30 1.55
CA VAL A 99 -19.78 12.36 2.58
C VAL A 99 -20.44 12.51 3.95
N VAL A 100 -20.20 11.54 4.82
CA VAL A 100 -20.72 11.50 6.20
C VAL A 100 -19.57 11.60 7.19
N GLY A 101 -19.91 11.75 8.47
CA GLY A 101 -18.98 11.97 9.57
C GLY A 101 -19.44 13.13 10.45
N PRO A 102 -18.53 13.72 11.25
CA PRO A 102 -17.16 13.27 11.47
C PRO A 102 -17.13 11.92 12.17
N PHE A 103 -16.23 11.02 11.77
CA PHE A 103 -15.86 9.92 12.65
C PHE A 103 -14.90 10.40 13.74
N GLU A 104 -14.92 9.73 14.89
CA GLU A 104 -13.96 9.94 15.97
C GLU A 104 -12.76 8.98 15.87
N GLY A 105 -11.63 9.39 16.44
CA GLY A 105 -10.36 8.67 16.33
C GLY A 105 -9.49 9.13 15.16
N LYS A 106 -8.49 8.31 14.83
CA LYS A 106 -7.57 8.46 13.70
C LYS A 106 -7.28 7.06 13.18
N LEU A 107 -7.28 6.88 11.86
CA LEU A 107 -6.78 5.65 11.27
C LEU A 107 -5.28 5.49 11.57
N SER A 108 -4.87 4.29 11.98
CA SER A 108 -3.47 3.97 12.25
C SER A 108 -2.67 4.02 10.95
N ASN A 109 -1.58 4.78 10.96
CA ASN A 109 -0.60 4.80 9.87
C ASN A 109 0.19 3.49 9.80
N GLU A 110 0.25 2.72 10.90
CA GLU A 110 1.08 1.50 11.01
C GLU A 110 0.24 0.22 10.84
N GLY A 111 -0.90 0.32 10.15
CA GLY A 111 -1.91 -0.74 10.07
C GLY A 111 -2.80 -0.84 11.31
N GLU A 112 -4.02 -1.36 11.11
CA GLU A 112 -4.93 -1.75 12.18
C GLU A 112 -6.09 -2.61 11.68
N ARG A 113 -6.86 -3.16 12.64
CA ARG A 113 -8.11 -3.85 12.37
C ARG A 113 -9.24 -2.84 12.18
N ILE A 114 -9.97 -2.94 11.07
CA ILE A 114 -11.18 -2.17 10.79
C ILE A 114 -12.39 -3.10 10.83
N ARG A 115 -13.48 -2.65 11.46
CA ARG A 115 -14.71 -3.45 11.60
C ARG A 115 -15.96 -2.62 11.48
N LEU A 116 -16.79 -2.95 10.48
CA LEU A 116 -18.13 -2.42 10.28
C LEU A 116 -19.15 -3.46 10.75
N GLU A 117 -20.08 -3.04 11.59
CA GLU A 117 -21.18 -3.88 12.06
C GLU A 117 -22.53 -3.34 11.59
N ASP A 118 -23.47 -4.25 11.38
CA ASP A 118 -24.87 -3.92 11.18
C ASP A 118 -25.57 -3.56 12.51
N PRO A 119 -26.83 -3.08 12.49
CA PRO A 119 -27.56 -2.73 13.70
C PRO A 119 -27.79 -3.90 14.68
N SER A 120 -27.68 -5.16 14.22
CA SER A 120 -27.77 -6.35 15.06
C SER A 120 -26.47 -6.68 15.79
N GLY A 121 -25.36 -6.02 15.41
CA GLY A 121 -24.00 -6.27 15.92
C GLY A 121 -23.25 -7.36 15.16
N ALA A 122 -23.79 -7.85 14.04
CA ALA A 122 -23.04 -8.77 13.18
C ALA A 122 -22.02 -7.99 12.35
N ALA A 123 -20.83 -8.59 12.16
CA ALA A 123 -19.80 -8.01 11.31
C ALA A 123 -20.25 -8.08 9.84
N VAL A 124 -20.21 -6.94 9.17
CA VAL A 124 -20.40 -6.81 7.72
C VAL A 124 -19.04 -6.86 7.04
N GLU A 125 -18.07 -6.13 7.60
CA GLU A 125 -16.66 -6.15 7.17
C GLU A 125 -15.77 -6.21 8.41
N ASP A 126 -14.71 -7.00 8.34
CA ASP A 126 -13.78 -7.22 9.46
C ASP A 126 -12.44 -7.77 8.95
N PHE A 127 -11.44 -6.90 8.88
CA PHE A 127 -10.10 -7.26 8.42
C PHE A 127 -9.06 -6.32 9.01
N THR A 128 -7.78 -6.67 8.82
CA THR A 128 -6.64 -5.84 9.22
C THR A 128 -5.94 -5.39 7.95
N TYR A 129 -5.72 -4.07 7.81
CA TYR A 129 -4.81 -3.52 6.81
C TYR A 129 -3.45 -3.23 7.45
N ASP A 130 -2.41 -3.14 6.64
CA ASP A 130 -1.02 -2.89 7.09
C ASP A 130 -0.34 -1.86 6.16
N ASP A 131 0.79 -1.31 6.60
CA ASP A 131 1.69 -0.43 5.84
C ASP A 131 2.95 -1.18 5.35
N THR A 132 3.12 -2.45 5.76
CA THR A 132 4.26 -3.29 5.41
C THR A 132 3.90 -4.44 4.47
N PHE A 133 4.93 -5.06 3.86
CA PHE A 133 4.75 -6.20 2.97
C PHE A 133 3.84 -7.27 3.62
N PRO A 134 2.87 -7.82 2.86
CA PRO A 134 2.62 -7.65 1.43
C PRO A 134 1.65 -6.51 1.05
N TRP A 135 1.26 -5.65 2.00
CA TRP A 135 0.39 -4.51 1.73
C TRP A 135 1.13 -3.40 0.94
N PRO A 136 0.40 -2.61 0.15
CA PRO A 136 1.02 -1.59 -0.71
C PRO A 136 1.50 -0.39 0.12
N ALA A 137 2.81 -0.14 0.10
CA ALA A 137 3.42 1.01 0.77
C ALA A 137 2.96 2.36 0.19
N GLY A 138 2.38 2.38 -1.01
CA GLY A 138 1.85 3.59 -1.62
C GLY A 138 0.74 4.29 -0.86
N ALA A 139 -0.02 3.57 -0.04
CA ALA A 139 -1.06 4.14 0.79
C ALA A 139 -0.53 4.80 2.09
N ASP A 140 0.76 4.65 2.39
CA ASP A 140 1.39 5.10 3.65
C ASP A 140 2.00 6.51 3.51
N GLY A 141 1.16 7.55 3.40
CA GLY A 141 1.66 8.93 3.43
C GLY A 141 2.19 9.42 2.10
N TYR A 142 2.09 8.64 1.01
CA TYR A 142 2.65 9.00 -0.29
C TYR A 142 1.69 9.70 -1.23
N GLY A 143 0.43 9.89 -0.82
CA GLY A 143 -0.60 10.52 -1.66
C GLY A 143 -1.72 9.55 -2.07
N PRO A 144 -1.41 8.36 -2.60
CA PRO A 144 -2.43 7.35 -2.86
C PRO A 144 -3.18 6.90 -1.59
N SER A 145 -4.42 6.48 -1.76
CA SER A 145 -5.17 5.69 -0.79
C SER A 145 -4.96 4.19 -1.02
N LEU A 146 -5.43 3.36 -0.08
CA LEU A 146 -5.52 1.92 -0.19
C LEU A 146 -6.84 1.53 -0.85
N GLU A 147 -6.79 1.07 -2.10
CA GLU A 147 -7.97 0.73 -2.91
C GLU A 147 -8.13 -0.79 -3.05
N ARG A 148 -9.37 -1.26 -2.91
CA ARG A 148 -9.73 -2.66 -3.15
C ARG A 148 -9.84 -2.94 -4.66
N LEU A 149 -9.34 -4.09 -5.13
CA LEU A 149 -9.46 -4.48 -6.55
C LEU A 149 -10.91 -4.81 -6.91
N ARG A 150 -11.58 -5.56 -6.04
CA ARG A 150 -12.97 -5.97 -6.19
C ARG A 150 -13.62 -6.19 -4.82
N HIS A 151 -14.81 -5.64 -4.64
CA HIS A 151 -15.60 -5.78 -3.41
C HIS A 151 -16.11 -7.22 -3.18
N ASP A 152 -16.22 -8.04 -4.23
CA ASP A 152 -16.67 -9.45 -4.14
C ASP A 152 -15.55 -10.45 -3.77
N LEU A 153 -14.30 -10.01 -3.72
CA LEU A 153 -13.17 -10.78 -3.19
C LEU A 153 -12.97 -10.48 -1.70
N PRO A 154 -12.47 -11.40 -0.86
CA PRO A 154 -12.33 -11.16 0.58
C PRO A 154 -11.51 -9.90 0.93
N ALA A 155 -11.98 -9.12 1.89
CA ALA A 155 -11.25 -7.93 2.36
C ALA A 155 -9.99 -8.28 3.17
N GLY A 156 -9.97 -9.43 3.84
CA GLY A 156 -8.80 -9.93 4.57
C GLY A 156 -7.69 -10.50 3.69
N ASP A 157 -7.90 -10.57 2.37
CA ASP A 157 -6.87 -11.01 1.43
C ASP A 157 -6.11 -9.80 0.87
N TYR A 158 -4.84 -9.66 1.24
CA TYR A 158 -3.98 -8.56 0.80
C TYR A 158 -3.82 -8.50 -0.73
N HIS A 159 -4.04 -9.60 -1.46
CA HIS A 159 -4.01 -9.58 -2.92
C HIS A 159 -5.11 -8.71 -3.51
N ASN A 160 -6.18 -8.46 -2.76
CA ASN A 160 -7.30 -7.64 -3.15
C ASN A 160 -7.10 -6.14 -2.87
N TRP A 161 -5.90 -5.70 -2.49
CA TRP A 161 -5.62 -4.29 -2.18
C TRP A 161 -4.40 -3.76 -2.93
N ARG A 162 -4.47 -2.54 -3.43
CA ARG A 162 -3.35 -1.83 -4.08
C ARG A 162 -3.37 -0.35 -3.70
N ALA A 163 -2.22 0.30 -3.78
CA ALA A 163 -2.20 1.76 -3.76
C ALA A 163 -2.94 2.30 -5.00
N SER A 164 -3.70 3.37 -4.80
CA SER A 164 -4.33 4.11 -5.88
C SER A 164 -3.32 4.53 -6.96
N LEU A 165 -3.75 4.54 -8.21
CA LEU A 165 -3.01 5.10 -9.34
C LEU A 165 -3.10 6.63 -9.40
N THR A 166 -3.93 7.24 -8.55
CA THR A 166 -4.17 8.68 -8.47
C THR A 166 -3.87 9.22 -7.08
N ASP A 167 -3.31 10.43 -7.02
CA ASP A 167 -3.10 11.11 -5.74
C ASP A 167 -4.44 11.41 -5.07
N ASN A 168 -4.51 11.15 -3.76
CA ASN A 168 -5.70 11.22 -2.91
C ASN A 168 -6.79 10.17 -3.20
N GLY A 169 -6.50 9.16 -4.00
CA GLY A 169 -7.43 8.06 -4.22
C GLY A 169 -8.57 8.39 -5.18
N THR A 170 -9.66 7.64 -5.05
CA THR A 170 -10.86 7.74 -5.90
C THR A 170 -12.17 7.90 -5.10
N PRO A 171 -12.24 8.74 -4.05
CA PRO A 171 -13.43 8.81 -3.23
C PRO A 171 -14.65 9.26 -4.05
N GLY A 172 -15.75 8.55 -3.85
CA GLY A 172 -16.99 8.69 -4.60
C GLY A 172 -17.02 8.00 -5.96
N GLY A 173 -15.99 7.23 -6.33
CA GLY A 173 -15.78 6.74 -7.68
C GLY A 173 -15.29 5.29 -7.75
N LEU A 174 -15.17 4.80 -8.98
CA LEU A 174 -14.60 3.48 -9.23
C LEU A 174 -13.10 3.50 -8.94
N ASN A 175 -12.64 2.59 -8.07
CA ASN A 175 -11.22 2.41 -7.77
C ASN A 175 -10.38 2.36 -9.04
N SER A 176 -9.26 3.09 -9.03
CA SER A 176 -8.31 3.15 -10.13
C SER A 176 -7.69 1.79 -10.47
N VAL A 177 -7.69 0.87 -9.50
CA VAL A 177 -7.19 -0.50 -9.62
C VAL A 177 -8.31 -1.53 -9.87
N ASN A 178 -9.57 -1.09 -9.99
CA ASN A 178 -10.72 -1.98 -10.11
C ASN A 178 -10.61 -2.91 -11.32
N GLY A 179 -10.95 -4.19 -11.12
CA GLY A 179 -10.98 -5.20 -12.18
C GLY A 179 -9.59 -5.70 -12.61
N THR A 180 -8.52 -5.22 -11.98
CA THR A 180 -7.22 -5.91 -12.06
C THR A 180 -7.34 -7.26 -11.31
N PRO A 181 -6.85 -8.36 -11.89
CA PRO A 181 -6.87 -9.63 -11.19
C PRO A 181 -5.88 -9.61 -10.01
N PRO A 182 -6.17 -10.31 -8.90
CA PRO A 182 -5.15 -10.70 -7.94
C PRO A 182 -3.92 -11.29 -8.66
N GLN A 183 -2.74 -10.89 -8.23
CA GLN A 183 -1.46 -11.24 -8.86
C GLN A 183 -0.42 -11.55 -7.78
N PRO A 184 0.57 -12.41 -8.07
CA PRO A 184 1.67 -12.68 -7.14
C PRO A 184 2.37 -11.40 -6.67
N LEU A 185 2.79 -11.37 -5.41
CA LEU A 185 3.45 -10.25 -4.75
C LEU A 185 4.82 -10.65 -4.19
N ILE A 186 5.66 -9.63 -3.92
CA ILE A 186 6.84 -9.80 -3.07
C ILE A 186 6.35 -9.83 -1.62
N ILE A 187 6.61 -10.91 -0.91
CA ILE A 187 6.28 -11.01 0.53
C ILE A 187 7.52 -10.80 1.42
N ARG A 188 8.72 -10.96 0.85
CA ARG A 188 10.00 -10.71 1.54
C ARG A 188 11.12 -10.50 0.53
N SER A 189 12.01 -9.55 0.76
CA SER A 189 13.26 -9.39 0.02
C SER A 189 14.43 -9.18 0.99
N ARG A 190 15.64 -9.59 0.57
CA ARG A 190 16.87 -9.36 1.34
C ARG A 190 18.08 -9.26 0.42
N THR A 191 18.97 -8.34 0.77
CA THR A 191 20.31 -8.22 0.18
C THR A 191 21.35 -8.82 1.13
N ILE A 192 22.25 -9.65 0.62
CA ILE A 192 23.29 -10.31 1.42
C ILE A 192 24.68 -10.07 0.78
N PRO A 193 25.64 -9.49 1.51
CA PRO A 193 25.47 -8.87 2.84
C PRO A 193 24.58 -7.62 2.78
N GLU A 194 23.98 -7.22 3.90
CA GLU A 194 23.13 -6.01 3.98
C GLU A 194 23.94 -4.72 3.76
N HIS A 195 25.24 -4.77 4.07
CA HIS A 195 26.17 -3.66 3.91
C HIS A 195 27.38 -4.11 3.05
N PRO A 196 27.20 -4.27 1.73
CA PRO A 196 28.24 -4.78 0.86
C PRO A 196 29.39 -3.78 0.68
N THR A 197 30.61 -4.29 0.77
CA THR A 197 31.82 -3.60 0.31
C THR A 197 32.05 -3.81 -1.17
N SER A 198 33.01 -3.09 -1.76
CA SER A 198 33.34 -3.24 -3.17
C SER A 198 34.02 -4.56 -3.53
N SER A 199 34.36 -5.37 -2.53
CA SER A 199 34.88 -6.74 -2.70
C SER A 199 33.81 -7.80 -2.54
N ASP A 200 32.62 -7.45 -2.03
CA ASP A 200 31.59 -8.43 -1.73
C ASP A 200 30.71 -8.69 -2.96
N PRO A 201 30.56 -9.96 -3.39
CA PRO A 201 29.46 -10.30 -4.27
C PRO A 201 28.13 -10.12 -3.51
N VAL A 202 27.10 -9.66 -4.20
CA VAL A 202 25.81 -9.36 -3.58
C VAL A 202 24.79 -10.39 -4.01
N ILE A 203 24.23 -11.13 -3.06
CA ILE A 203 23.08 -12.01 -3.28
C ILE A 203 21.81 -11.19 -3.05
N VAL A 204 20.93 -11.16 -4.04
CA VAL A 204 19.56 -10.67 -3.87
C VAL A 204 18.64 -11.87 -3.76
N ARG A 205 17.98 -12.00 -2.60
CA ARG A 205 16.99 -13.04 -2.30
C ARG A 205 15.61 -12.41 -2.25
N VAL A 206 14.67 -12.95 -3.02
CA VAL A 206 13.29 -12.48 -3.07
C VAL A 206 12.35 -13.66 -2.89
N VAL A 207 11.32 -13.48 -2.06
CA VAL A 207 10.26 -14.46 -1.85
C VAL A 207 8.98 -13.90 -2.46
N PHE A 208 8.40 -14.68 -3.36
CA PHE A 208 7.10 -14.39 -3.94
C PHE A 208 6.07 -15.37 -3.39
N ASP A 209 4.85 -14.92 -3.20
CA ASP A 209 3.71 -15.81 -3.00
C ASP A 209 3.22 -16.39 -4.34
N SER A 210 2.13 -17.16 -4.28
CA SER A 210 1.44 -17.72 -5.44
C SER A 210 2.40 -18.37 -6.46
N PRO A 211 3.33 -19.25 -6.00
CA PRO A 211 4.42 -19.76 -6.84
C PRO A 211 3.91 -20.59 -8.02
N ALA A 212 2.73 -21.19 -7.88
CA ALA A 212 2.04 -21.94 -8.93
C ALA A 212 1.68 -21.07 -10.15
N GLU A 213 1.67 -19.74 -10.03
CA GLU A 213 1.41 -18.83 -11.15
C GLU A 213 2.69 -18.35 -11.85
N ILE A 214 3.86 -18.54 -11.24
CA ILE A 214 5.12 -17.92 -11.68
C ILE A 214 5.88 -18.87 -12.62
N GLN A 215 6.02 -18.48 -13.89
CA GLN A 215 6.84 -19.18 -14.87
C GLN A 215 8.34 -18.91 -14.68
N SER A 216 8.71 -17.65 -14.50
CA SER A 216 10.11 -17.24 -14.31
C SER A 216 10.21 -15.87 -13.65
N ALA A 217 11.27 -15.65 -12.90
CA ALA A 217 11.59 -14.36 -12.30
C ALA A 217 12.91 -13.81 -12.85
N THR A 218 12.97 -12.50 -13.03
CA THR A 218 14.16 -11.76 -13.47
C THR A 218 14.33 -10.56 -12.54
N LEU A 219 15.55 -10.37 -12.02
CA LEU A 219 15.93 -9.14 -11.36
C LEU A 219 16.34 -8.12 -12.43
N GLN A 220 15.78 -6.93 -12.37
CA GLN A 220 16.25 -5.78 -13.14
C GLN A 220 16.91 -4.80 -12.16
N TYR A 221 18.17 -4.44 -12.39
CA TYR A 221 18.96 -3.62 -11.47
C TYR A 221 19.73 -2.50 -12.17
N GLN A 222 20.04 -1.45 -11.41
CA GLN A 222 20.72 -0.28 -11.91
C GLN A 222 21.68 0.32 -10.86
N PRO A 223 22.99 0.34 -11.15
CA PRO A 223 23.99 0.99 -10.29
C PRO A 223 24.14 2.49 -10.58
N PHE A 224 24.31 3.29 -9.53
CA PHE A 224 24.50 4.73 -9.56
C PHE A 224 25.78 5.13 -8.80
N LYS A 225 26.74 5.75 -9.50
CA LYS A 225 28.00 6.21 -8.90
C LYS A 225 28.01 7.71 -8.57
N MET A 226 28.58 8.04 -7.41
CA MET A 226 28.58 9.38 -6.79
C MET A 226 29.37 10.48 -7.54
N LYS A 227 30.33 10.15 -8.42
CA LYS A 227 31.29 11.12 -9.00
C LYS A 227 31.12 11.45 -10.49
N SER A 228 30.09 10.94 -11.15
CA SER A 228 29.87 11.24 -12.57
C SER A 228 29.05 12.53 -12.69
N SER A 229 29.68 13.64 -13.08
CA SER A 229 29.01 14.91 -13.43
C SER A 229 28.06 14.78 -14.63
N ASN A 230 28.18 13.69 -15.37
CA ASN A 230 27.16 13.20 -16.28
C ASN A 230 26.26 12.27 -15.48
N TYR A 231 24.96 12.52 -15.43
CA TYR A 231 23.97 11.50 -15.08
C TYR A 231 24.30 10.24 -15.90
N GLY A 232 25.06 9.33 -15.28
CA GLY A 232 25.73 8.23 -15.97
C GLY A 232 24.71 7.39 -16.71
N SER A 233 25.13 6.79 -17.83
CA SER A 233 24.26 6.01 -18.72
C SER A 233 23.25 5.17 -17.92
N ARG A 234 21.97 5.35 -18.26
CA ARG A 234 20.82 4.63 -17.68
C ARG A 234 20.84 3.15 -18.11
N ILE A 235 21.96 2.46 -17.92
CA ILE A 235 22.08 1.05 -18.26
C ILE A 235 21.32 0.27 -17.21
N ILE A 236 20.15 -0.20 -17.61
CA ILE A 236 19.37 -1.17 -16.88
C ILE A 236 19.95 -2.54 -17.21
N SER A 237 20.45 -3.24 -16.19
CA SER A 237 20.94 -4.61 -16.31
C SER A 237 19.90 -5.60 -15.80
N GLN A 238 19.97 -6.84 -16.28
CA GLN A 238 19.07 -7.91 -15.86
C GLN A 238 19.87 -9.14 -15.43
N ALA A 239 19.39 -9.82 -14.39
CA ALA A 239 19.91 -11.08 -13.91
C ALA A 239 18.76 -12.06 -13.69
N LYS A 240 18.95 -13.33 -14.07
CA LYS A 240 17.94 -14.36 -13.83
C LYS A 240 17.86 -14.65 -12.33
N LEU A 241 16.65 -14.66 -11.79
CA LEU A 241 16.37 -15.13 -10.43
C LEU A 241 16.12 -16.65 -10.50
N LEU A 242 16.93 -17.43 -9.80
CA LEU A 242 16.84 -18.89 -9.73
C LEU A 242 16.01 -19.28 -8.52
N LYS A 243 14.98 -20.12 -8.72
CA LYS A 243 14.19 -20.66 -7.62
C LYS A 243 15.04 -21.62 -6.80
N VAL A 244 15.20 -21.34 -5.51
CA VAL A 244 16.03 -22.12 -4.57
C VAL A 244 15.22 -22.89 -3.53
N ALA A 245 13.98 -22.47 -3.27
CA ALA A 245 13.04 -23.16 -2.38
C ALA A 245 11.59 -22.86 -2.81
N GLU A 246 10.67 -23.77 -2.50
CA GLU A 246 9.23 -23.64 -2.80
C GLU A 246 8.39 -24.41 -1.79
N SER A 247 7.26 -23.82 -1.42
CA SER A 247 6.13 -24.41 -0.71
C SER A 247 4.85 -24.18 -1.54
N PRO A 248 3.70 -24.72 -1.13
CA PRO A 248 2.43 -24.46 -1.83
C PRO A 248 2.02 -22.97 -1.88
N ILE A 249 2.51 -22.15 -0.95
CA ILE A 249 2.08 -20.75 -0.79
C ILE A 249 3.14 -19.72 -1.17
N GLU A 250 4.43 -20.11 -1.18
CA GLU A 250 5.55 -19.19 -1.47
C GLU A 250 6.72 -19.89 -2.15
N ALA A 251 7.53 -19.15 -2.91
CA ALA A 251 8.81 -19.61 -3.44
C ALA A 251 9.91 -18.56 -3.26
N THR A 252 11.10 -19.03 -2.87
CA THR A 252 12.30 -18.21 -2.71
C THR A 252 13.14 -18.29 -3.97
N TYR A 253 13.56 -17.13 -4.46
CA TYR A 253 14.43 -16.96 -5.61
C TYR A 253 15.70 -16.19 -5.24
N GLU A 254 16.81 -16.50 -5.90
CA GLU A 254 18.10 -15.86 -5.67
C GLU A 254 18.83 -15.54 -6.97
N THR A 255 19.61 -14.47 -6.93
CA THR A 255 20.62 -14.17 -7.95
C THR A 255 21.85 -13.54 -7.32
N ILE A 256 23.01 -13.75 -7.93
CA ILE A 256 24.27 -13.14 -7.51
C ILE A 256 24.58 -12.01 -8.49
N LEU A 257 24.65 -10.78 -7.97
CA LEU A 257 25.04 -9.60 -8.72
C LEU A 257 26.56 -9.47 -8.80
N PRO A 258 27.09 -8.80 -9.84
CA PRO A 258 28.51 -8.47 -9.89
C PRO A 258 28.91 -7.57 -8.73
N VAL A 259 30.20 -7.54 -8.41
CA VAL A 259 30.74 -6.56 -7.46
C VAL A 259 30.62 -5.14 -8.03
N PHE A 260 30.29 -4.18 -7.17
CA PHE A 260 30.22 -2.76 -7.56
C PHE A 260 31.32 -1.97 -6.85
N SER A 261 31.75 -0.85 -7.42
CA SER A 261 32.71 0.02 -6.73
C SER A 261 32.10 0.67 -5.49
N SER A 262 32.92 1.03 -4.50
CA SER A 262 32.47 1.85 -3.37
C SER A 262 31.77 3.13 -3.82
N GLN A 263 30.84 3.62 -3.00
CA GLN A 263 29.96 4.75 -3.29
C GLN A 263 29.05 4.50 -4.50
N THR A 264 28.48 3.29 -4.56
CA THR A 264 27.49 2.91 -5.57
C THR A 264 26.17 2.57 -4.88
N LEU A 265 25.11 3.30 -5.21
CA LEU A 265 23.74 2.86 -4.89
C LEU A 265 23.27 1.91 -5.99
N VAL A 266 22.77 0.75 -5.62
CA VAL A 266 22.16 -0.20 -6.56
C VAL A 266 20.70 -0.31 -6.21
N ARG A 267 19.82 0.04 -7.15
CA ARG A 267 18.38 -0.24 -7.03
C ARG A 267 17.99 -1.41 -7.90
N TYR A 268 16.95 -2.13 -7.50
CA TYR A 268 16.43 -3.25 -8.26
C TYR A 268 14.92 -3.42 -8.11
N ASN A 269 14.32 -4.02 -9.12
CA ASN A 269 12.95 -4.53 -9.08
C ASN A 269 12.89 -5.91 -9.75
N CYS A 270 11.74 -6.55 -9.66
CA CYS A 270 11.51 -7.88 -10.19
C CYS A 270 10.55 -7.84 -11.38
N ILE A 271 10.84 -8.66 -12.38
CA ILE A 271 9.95 -8.95 -13.50
C ILE A 271 9.57 -10.42 -13.41
N LEU A 272 8.28 -10.70 -13.23
CA LEU A 272 7.74 -12.04 -13.29
C LEU A 272 7.11 -12.28 -14.67
N LYS A 273 7.39 -13.44 -15.25
CA LYS A 273 6.54 -14.02 -16.30
C LYS A 273 5.62 -15.03 -15.64
N LEU A 274 4.33 -14.90 -15.90
CA LEU A 274 3.29 -15.76 -15.36
C LEU A 274 3.00 -16.92 -16.32
N LEU A 275 2.50 -18.05 -15.80
CA LEU A 275 2.14 -19.22 -16.62
C LEU A 275 1.05 -18.93 -17.65
N ASN A 276 0.19 -17.95 -17.39
CA ASN A 276 -0.85 -17.48 -18.33
C ASN A 276 -0.30 -16.57 -19.45
N GLY A 277 1.02 -16.35 -19.51
CA GLY A 277 1.67 -15.46 -20.48
C GLY A 277 1.74 -13.99 -20.05
N GLY A 278 1.17 -13.63 -18.90
CA GLY A 278 1.26 -12.29 -18.33
C GLY A 278 2.68 -11.92 -17.90
N VAL A 279 2.96 -10.61 -17.86
CA VAL A 279 4.21 -10.05 -17.35
C VAL A 279 3.88 -9.07 -16.23
N LEU A 280 4.53 -9.24 -15.09
CA LEU A 280 4.31 -8.43 -13.89
C LEU A 280 5.61 -7.76 -13.46
N PHE A 281 5.51 -6.49 -13.06
CA PHE A 281 6.60 -5.73 -12.45
C PHE A 281 6.31 -5.57 -10.96
N LEU A 282 7.26 -5.98 -10.12
CA LEU A 282 7.15 -5.92 -8.66
C LEU A 282 8.34 -5.16 -8.04
N PRO A 283 8.12 -4.25 -7.09
CA PRO A 283 6.80 -3.75 -6.66
C PRO A 283 6.01 -3.10 -7.80
N HIS A 284 4.69 -3.00 -7.66
CA HIS A 284 3.84 -2.47 -8.72
C HIS A 284 4.28 -1.05 -9.11
N ARG A 285 4.14 -0.65 -10.38
CA ARG A 285 4.64 0.65 -10.86
C ARG A 285 4.02 1.88 -10.18
N ALA A 286 2.83 1.68 -9.60
CA ALA A 286 2.11 2.71 -8.87
C ALA A 286 2.58 2.85 -7.44
N GLU A 287 3.39 1.91 -6.95
CA GLU A 287 4.07 2.11 -5.68
C GLU A 287 4.97 3.35 -5.79
N PRO A 288 5.00 4.22 -4.77
CA PRO A 288 5.91 5.34 -4.70
C PRO A 288 7.36 4.87 -4.65
N ARG A 289 7.58 3.62 -4.21
CA ARG A 289 8.86 2.91 -4.19
C ARG A 289 8.78 1.67 -5.10
N PRO A 290 8.84 1.81 -6.43
CA PRO A 290 8.72 0.69 -7.35
C PRO A 290 10.04 -0.10 -7.50
N PHE A 291 10.91 -0.06 -6.47
CA PHE A 291 12.20 -0.74 -6.41
C PHE A 291 12.68 -0.81 -4.95
N ASP A 292 13.47 -1.84 -4.66
CA ASP A 292 14.32 -1.90 -3.47
C ASP A 292 15.72 -1.33 -3.80
N SER A 293 16.56 -1.11 -2.78
CA SER A 293 17.95 -0.70 -3.00
C SER A 293 18.93 -1.17 -1.92
N PHE A 294 20.22 -1.18 -2.26
CA PHE A 294 21.32 -1.33 -1.32
C PHE A 294 22.50 -0.41 -1.71
N PHE A 295 23.32 -0.06 -0.73
CA PHE A 295 24.47 0.82 -0.93
C PHE A 295 25.79 0.08 -0.75
N VAL A 296 26.68 0.21 -1.73
CA VAL A 296 28.02 -0.39 -1.72
C VAL A 296 29.03 0.64 -1.26
N TYR A 297 29.76 0.34 -0.19
CA TYR A 297 30.75 1.26 0.38
C TYR A 297 31.93 0.54 1.04
N ASN A 298 33.12 1.09 0.87
CA ASN A 298 34.33 0.63 1.53
C ASN A 298 34.61 1.53 2.73
N HIS A 299 35.00 0.91 3.86
CA HIS A 299 35.36 1.62 5.09
C HIS A 299 34.19 2.46 5.65
N GLU A 300 34.45 3.26 6.68
CA GLU A 300 33.42 4.11 7.29
C GLU A 300 33.11 5.33 6.40
N ILE A 301 31.83 5.74 6.37
CA ILE A 301 31.41 7.02 5.81
C ILE A 301 31.44 8.04 6.96
N VAL A 302 32.48 8.87 7.03
CA VAL A 302 32.54 9.97 8.00
C VAL A 302 31.66 11.12 7.50
N SER A 303 30.57 11.44 8.20
CA SER A 303 29.71 12.59 7.84
C SER A 303 29.24 13.43 9.02
N LEU A 304 29.10 14.74 8.78
CA LEU A 304 28.53 15.75 9.69
C LEU A 304 27.11 16.21 9.27
N LEU A 305 26.62 15.77 8.10
CA LEU A 305 25.33 16.14 7.51
C LEU A 305 24.68 14.92 6.81
N PRO A 306 23.35 14.87 6.65
CA PRO A 306 22.70 13.81 5.87
C PRO A 306 23.15 13.87 4.41
N VAL A 307 23.50 12.72 3.82
CA VAL A 307 23.73 12.60 2.38
C VAL A 307 22.37 12.33 1.74
N LEU A 308 21.79 13.38 1.16
CA LEU A 308 20.49 13.34 0.50
C LEU A 308 20.65 13.01 -0.99
N TRP A 309 19.87 12.05 -1.47
CA TRP A 309 19.83 11.70 -2.88
C TRP A 309 18.44 11.95 -3.47
N ARG A 310 18.38 12.83 -4.48
CA ARG A 310 17.19 13.03 -5.31
C ARG A 310 17.38 12.23 -6.59
N PHE A 311 16.50 11.27 -6.86
CA PHE A 311 16.47 10.58 -8.14
C PHE A 311 15.16 10.86 -8.87
N ASP A 312 15.23 10.93 -10.19
CA ASP A 312 14.03 10.92 -11.01
C ASP A 312 13.35 9.54 -10.89
N PRO A 313 12.03 9.48 -10.69
CA PRO A 313 11.30 8.22 -10.78
C PRO A 313 11.46 7.69 -12.20
N LEU A 314 11.93 6.44 -12.34
CA LEU A 314 11.97 5.84 -13.66
C LEU A 314 10.60 5.37 -14.16
N PHE A 315 9.64 5.13 -13.26
CA PHE A 315 8.41 4.40 -13.61
C PHE A 315 7.15 4.76 -12.80
N SER A 316 7.19 5.69 -11.85
CA SER A 316 5.96 6.07 -11.14
C SER A 316 5.11 7.02 -11.97
N THR A 317 3.81 6.73 -12.06
CA THR A 317 2.81 7.62 -12.67
C THR A 317 2.34 8.72 -11.71
N LEU A 318 2.80 8.71 -10.46
CA LEU A 318 2.44 9.70 -9.43
C LEU A 318 3.06 11.07 -9.71
N THR A 319 2.36 12.14 -9.33
CA THR A 319 2.76 13.51 -9.63
C THR A 319 3.85 14.03 -8.69
N GLY A 320 4.45 15.19 -9.02
CA GLY A 320 5.68 15.69 -8.38
C GLY A 320 5.61 15.98 -6.87
N ALA A 321 4.43 16.09 -6.26
CA ALA A 321 4.28 16.22 -4.80
C ALA A 321 4.40 14.87 -4.07
N SER A 322 4.04 13.79 -4.75
CA SER A 322 4.07 12.40 -4.27
C SER A 322 5.40 11.69 -4.58
N GLN A 323 6.26 12.32 -5.39
CA GLN A 323 7.61 11.85 -5.69
C GLN A 323 8.53 12.05 -4.49
N LYS A 324 8.64 11.02 -3.65
CA LYS A 324 9.54 11.03 -2.52
C LYS A 324 10.95 10.57 -2.90
N PHE A 325 11.93 10.93 -2.08
CA PHE A 325 13.35 10.67 -2.34
C PHE A 325 13.59 9.16 -2.32
N SER A 326 14.28 8.64 -3.34
CA SER A 326 14.52 7.20 -3.55
C SER A 326 15.57 6.57 -2.61
N GLY A 327 15.94 7.28 -1.54
CA GLY A 327 16.93 6.83 -0.56
C GLY A 327 17.62 8.00 0.13
N VAL A 328 17.74 7.93 1.46
CA VAL A 328 18.57 8.84 2.25
C VAL A 328 19.50 8.04 3.15
N VAL A 329 20.75 8.48 3.22
CA VAL A 329 21.73 7.95 4.18
C VAL A 329 21.96 9.02 5.23
N ILE A 330 21.63 8.72 6.49
CA ILE A 330 21.90 9.59 7.64
C ILE A 330 22.85 8.89 8.60
N GLN A 331 23.65 9.72 9.26
CA GLN A 331 24.45 9.35 10.41
C GLN A 331 24.02 10.22 11.60
N PRO A 332 23.18 9.71 12.52
CA PRO A 332 22.83 10.43 13.76
C PRO A 332 23.99 10.45 14.76
N SER A 333 24.13 11.52 15.55
CA SER A 333 25.25 11.73 16.49
C SER A 333 25.28 10.82 17.73
N SER A 334 24.31 9.91 17.88
CA SER A 334 24.09 9.13 19.12
C SER A 334 24.03 7.61 18.91
N VAL A 335 24.23 7.11 17.69
CA VAL A 335 24.26 5.67 17.39
C VAL A 335 25.38 5.41 16.37
N GLU A 336 26.17 4.34 16.57
CA GLU A 336 27.37 4.00 15.78
C GLU A 336 27.09 3.50 14.34
N GLN A 337 25.84 3.52 13.86
CA GLN A 337 25.47 2.96 12.55
C GLN A 337 24.88 4.01 11.60
N ALA A 338 25.29 3.91 10.33
CA ALA A 338 24.57 4.55 9.23
C ALA A 338 23.24 3.81 9.04
N VAL A 339 22.14 4.57 9.02
CA VAL A 339 20.81 4.01 8.75
C VAL A 339 20.41 4.47 7.36
N ALA A 340 20.21 3.49 6.48
CA ALA A 340 19.57 3.73 5.19
C ALA A 340 18.08 3.85 5.45
N TYR A 341 17.47 4.94 4.98
CA TYR A 341 16.03 5.09 4.95
C TYR A 341 15.61 5.07 3.50
N ASP A 342 14.76 4.10 3.18
CA ASP A 342 14.00 4.17 1.95
C ASP A 342 12.81 5.11 2.16
N GLY A 343 12.70 6.13 1.31
CA GLY A 343 11.73 7.21 1.48
C GLY A 343 12.11 8.24 2.55
N ALA A 344 12.46 9.44 2.08
CA ALA A 344 12.36 10.64 2.91
C ALA A 344 11.54 11.70 2.19
N GLU A 345 11.00 12.63 2.95
CA GLU A 345 10.33 13.83 2.45
C GLU A 345 11.18 15.06 2.81
N ILE A 346 11.31 16.01 1.87
CA ILE A 346 11.86 17.33 2.18
C ILE A 346 10.73 18.29 2.50
N LEU A 347 10.64 18.68 3.76
CA LEU A 347 9.74 19.71 4.24
C LEU A 347 10.40 21.09 4.12
N ASN A 348 9.74 22.01 3.45
CA ASN A 348 10.15 23.42 3.44
C ASN A 348 9.89 24.04 4.82
N SER A 349 10.92 24.63 5.44
CA SER A 349 10.79 25.34 6.72
C SER A 349 11.45 26.72 6.65
N ARG A 350 11.03 27.64 7.53
CA ARG A 350 11.59 29.01 7.64
C ARG A 350 13.10 29.03 7.93
N ASN A 351 13.64 27.93 8.45
CA ASN A 351 15.07 27.77 8.80
C ASN A 351 15.83 26.85 7.82
N GLY A 352 15.28 26.60 6.62
CA GLY A 352 15.85 25.71 5.61
C GLY A 352 15.03 24.43 5.41
N ASN A 353 15.56 23.53 4.58
CA ASN A 353 14.92 22.26 4.26
C ASN A 353 15.10 21.28 5.41
N LYS A 354 14.00 20.69 5.91
CA LYS A 354 14.01 19.60 6.89
C LYS A 354 13.75 18.28 6.18
N VAL A 355 14.42 17.22 6.62
CA VAL A 355 14.21 15.87 6.09
C VAL A 355 13.34 15.11 7.10
N LYS A 356 12.17 14.64 6.67
CA LYS A 356 11.30 13.75 7.43
C LYS A 356 11.52 12.33 6.91
N PHE A 357 12.01 11.43 7.76
CA PHE A 357 12.16 10.02 7.42
C PHE A 357 10.79 9.35 7.48
N LEU A 358 10.47 8.59 6.43
CA LEU A 358 9.30 7.72 6.42
C LEU A 358 9.80 6.43 7.04
N LYS A 359 9.16 6.00 8.12
CA LYS A 359 9.67 4.88 8.92
C LYS A 359 9.71 3.63 8.06
N GLU A 360 10.86 2.97 7.98
CA GLU A 360 10.89 1.51 7.90
C GLU A 360 11.07 0.99 9.33
N LYS A 361 10.09 0.24 9.84
CA LYS A 361 10.29 -0.56 11.05
C LYS A 361 11.24 -1.70 10.72
N ALA A 362 12.17 -1.96 11.63
CA ALA A 362 12.94 -3.20 11.64
C ALA A 362 11.96 -4.40 11.63
N ILE A 363 12.16 -5.32 10.70
CA ILE A 363 11.49 -6.62 10.69
C ILE A 363 11.78 -7.29 12.04
N PRO A 364 10.77 -7.65 12.86
CA PRO A 364 11.00 -8.46 14.05
C PRO A 364 11.63 -9.80 13.63
N GLU A 365 12.68 -10.23 14.34
CA GLU A 365 13.35 -11.53 14.13
C GLU A 365 12.40 -12.74 14.22
#